data_AF-A0A938CQP7-F1
#
_entry.id   AF-A0A938CQP7-F1
#
_cell.length_a   1.000
_cell.length_b   1.000
_cell.length_c   1.000
_cell.angle_alpha   90.00
_cell.angle_beta   90.00
_cell.angle_gamma   90.00
#
_symmetry.space_group_name_H-M   'P 1'
#
loop_
_entity.id
_entity.type
_entity.pdbx_description
1 polymer ?
#
loop_
_entity_poly.entity_id
_entity_poly.type
_entity_poly.pdbx_seq_one_letter_code
_entity_poly.pdbx_strand_id
1 'polypeptide(L)'
;TMYGAWLHVITGLTQHAGLPEDVLDHRLNCRTVYMNPIMRFIYWNMNYHIEHHMFPLVPYHRLPELHEAMKPYCPPPYASILAAYREIVPALLRQVREPGFIVRRLLPTDPVAAAPAAE
;
A
#
# COMPACT_ATOMS: atom_id res chain seq x y z
N THR A 1 11.83 5.84 25.55
CA THR A 1 10.93 5.18 24.58
C THR A 1 9.79 6.12 24.26
N MET A 2 9.57 6.49 22.99
CA MET A 2 8.38 7.26 22.62
C MET A 2 7.17 6.32 22.59
N TYR A 3 6.11 6.66 23.33
CA TYR A 3 4.81 6.01 23.19
C TYR A 3 4.36 6.12 21.73
N GLY A 4 3.94 5.00 21.12
CA GLY A 4 3.48 4.95 19.72
C GLY A 4 4.50 4.49 18.67
N ALA A 5 5.77 4.26 19.03
CA ALA A 5 6.79 3.78 18.10
C ALA A 5 6.39 2.44 17.42
N TRP A 6 5.73 1.55 18.15
CA TRP A 6 5.23 0.29 17.60
C TRP A 6 4.18 0.51 16.49
N LEU A 7 3.31 1.52 16.64
CA LEU A 7 2.27 1.81 15.66
C LEU A 7 2.88 2.38 14.37
N HIS A 8 3.90 3.23 14.51
CA HIS A 8 4.68 3.72 13.39
C HIS A 8 5.35 2.58 12.62
N VAL A 9 5.95 1.60 13.31
CA VAL A 9 6.53 0.42 12.65
C VAL A 9 5.46 -0.41 11.95
N ILE A 10 4.34 -0.69 12.62
CA ILE A 10 3.27 -1.51 12.04
C ILE A 10 2.69 -0.87 10.77
N THR A 11 2.43 0.43 10.80
CA THR A 11 1.84 1.14 9.67
C THR A 11 2.88 1.49 8.59
N GLY A 12 4.09 1.87 8.98
CA GLY A 12 5.19 2.19 8.07
C GLY A 12 5.61 1.00 7.21
N LEU A 13 5.68 -0.22 7.78
CA LEU A 13 5.99 -1.41 6.99
C LEU A 13 4.95 -1.67 5.89
N THR A 14 3.68 -1.34 6.13
CA THR A 14 2.64 -1.53 5.12
C THR A 14 2.76 -0.60 3.92
N GLN A 15 3.54 0.48 4.01
CA GLN A 15 3.68 1.45 2.92
C GLN A 15 4.46 0.87 1.75
N HIS A 16 5.67 0.34 2.00
CA HIS A 16 6.62 -0.05 0.94
C HIS A 16 7.23 -1.45 1.07
N ALA A 17 7.14 -2.11 2.22
CA ALA A 17 7.94 -3.32 2.48
C ALA A 17 7.74 -4.41 1.41
N GLY A 18 8.83 -4.93 0.84
CA GLY A 18 8.80 -5.96 -0.21
C GLY A 18 8.41 -5.48 -1.61
N LEU A 19 8.18 -4.18 -1.83
CA LEU A 19 7.95 -3.59 -3.15
C LEU A 19 9.25 -3.04 -3.76
N PRO A 20 9.32 -2.82 -5.08
CA PRO A 20 10.51 -2.27 -5.72
C PRO A 20 10.80 -0.84 -5.26
N GLU A 21 12.07 -0.55 -4.94
CA GLU A 21 12.51 0.78 -4.45
C GLU A 21 12.89 1.75 -5.58
N ASP A 22 13.41 1.25 -6.70
CA ASP A 22 13.93 2.05 -7.82
C ASP A 22 12.93 2.11 -9.00
N VAL A 23 11.70 2.52 -8.70
CA VAL A 23 10.61 2.67 -9.68
C VAL A 23 9.91 4.01 -9.46
N LEU A 24 9.77 4.80 -10.53
CA LEU A 24 9.14 6.13 -10.47
C LEU A 24 7.62 6.08 -10.30
N ASP A 25 6.96 5.03 -10.79
CA ASP A 25 5.50 4.88 -10.65
C ASP A 25 5.16 4.40 -9.23
N HIS A 26 4.65 5.32 -8.41
CA HIS A 26 4.29 5.04 -7.03
C HIS A 26 3.19 3.98 -6.87
N ARG A 27 2.38 3.73 -7.91
CA ARG A 27 1.41 2.64 -7.89
C ARG A 27 2.07 1.26 -7.80
N LEU A 28 3.34 1.15 -8.18
CA LEU A 28 4.12 -0.09 -8.13
C LEU A 28 4.95 -0.22 -6.85
N ASN A 29 5.36 0.90 -6.25
CA ASN A 29 6.28 0.91 -5.11
C ASN A 29 5.62 1.17 -3.74
N CYS A 30 4.33 1.54 -3.68
CA CYS A 30 3.59 1.65 -2.43
C CYS A 30 2.20 0.97 -2.43
N ARG A 31 1.58 0.93 -1.24
CA ARG A 31 0.28 0.28 -1.00
C ARG A 31 -0.74 1.24 -0.40
N THR A 32 -2.00 1.04 -0.80
CA THR A 32 -3.16 1.52 -0.03
C THR A 32 -3.73 0.37 0.78
N VAL A 33 -3.95 0.58 2.07
CA VAL A 33 -4.41 -0.45 3.02
C VAL A 33 -5.63 0.06 3.76
N TYR A 34 -6.73 -0.70 3.75
CA TYR A 34 -7.90 -0.33 4.54
C TYR A 34 -7.67 -0.57 6.03
N MET A 35 -8.13 0.40 6.83
CA MET A 35 -8.00 0.42 8.27
C MET A 35 -9.31 0.89 8.91
N ASN A 36 -9.54 0.49 10.17
CA ASN A 36 -10.70 0.95 10.93
C ASN A 36 -10.62 2.47 11.22
N PRO A 37 -11.74 3.13 11.57
CA PRO A 37 -11.78 4.58 11.79
C PRO A 37 -10.80 5.10 12.85
N ILE A 38 -10.55 4.34 13.92
CA ILE A 38 -9.62 4.73 14.99
C ILE A 38 -8.20 4.80 14.44
N MET A 39 -7.78 3.77 13.70
CA MET A 39 -6.46 3.74 13.07
C MET A 39 -6.31 4.84 12.01
N ARG A 40 -7.36 5.09 11.21
CA ARG A 40 -7.36 6.18 10.23
C ARG A 40 -7.25 7.56 10.87
N PHE A 41 -7.84 7.75 12.05
CA PHE A 41 -7.69 8.99 12.81
C PHE A 41 -6.27 9.15 13.33
N ILE A 42 -5.71 8.14 14.01
CA ILE A 42 -4.37 8.21 14.61
C ILE A 42 -3.29 8.32 13.53
N TYR A 43 -3.47 7.62 12.41
CA TYR A 43 -2.52 7.59 11.30
C TYR A 43 -2.82 8.67 10.24
N TRP A 44 -3.72 9.62 10.53
CA TRP A 44 -4.10 10.70 9.62
C TRP A 44 -4.35 10.24 8.19
N ASN A 45 -5.16 9.20 7.99
CA ASN A 45 -5.46 8.65 6.67
C ASN A 45 -4.21 8.30 5.79
N MET A 46 -3.00 8.21 6.34
CA MET A 46 -1.78 7.82 5.60
C MET A 46 -1.80 6.36 5.15
N ASN A 47 -2.86 5.63 5.46
CA ASN A 47 -3.18 4.34 4.90
C ASN A 47 -3.52 4.41 3.39
N TYR A 48 -3.86 5.60 2.88
CA TYR A 48 -4.00 5.95 1.46
C TYR A 48 -2.66 6.44 0.90
N HIS A 49 -1.65 5.57 0.94
CA HIS A 49 -0.27 5.96 0.71
C HIS A 49 0.08 6.17 -0.78
N ILE A 50 -0.55 5.38 -1.68
CA ILE A 50 -0.42 5.60 -3.12
C ILE A 50 -0.96 6.99 -3.47
N GLU A 51 -2.11 7.35 -2.92
CA GLU A 51 -2.75 8.65 -3.13
C GLU A 51 -1.86 9.79 -2.62
N HIS A 52 -1.28 9.65 -1.43
CA HIS A 52 -0.35 10.62 -0.87
C HIS A 52 0.88 10.82 -1.77
N HIS A 53 1.48 9.74 -2.27
CA HIS A 53 2.66 9.85 -3.14
C HIS A 53 2.34 10.46 -4.51
N MET A 54 1.18 10.14 -5.08
CA MET A 54 0.78 10.66 -6.39
C MET A 54 0.36 12.14 -6.31
N PHE A 55 -0.21 12.57 -5.18
CA PHE A 55 -0.68 13.95 -4.97
C PHE A 55 -0.35 14.46 -3.56
N PRO A 56 0.95 14.72 -3.25
CA PRO A 56 1.41 15.01 -1.89
C PRO A 56 0.89 16.33 -1.30
N LEU A 57 0.37 17.22 -2.14
CA LEU A 57 -0.22 18.49 -1.72
C LEU A 57 -1.69 18.36 -1.28
N VAL A 58 -2.33 17.22 -1.51
CA VAL A 58 -3.69 16.97 -1.02
C VAL A 58 -3.64 16.70 0.48
N PRO A 59 -4.38 17.47 1.31
CA PRO A 59 -4.32 17.29 2.75
C PRO A 59 -4.94 15.95 3.15
N TYR A 60 -4.40 15.37 4.22
CA TYR A 60 -4.69 14.00 4.62
C TYR A 60 -6.18 13.68 4.86
N HIS A 61 -6.95 14.67 5.31
CA HIS A 61 -8.39 14.50 5.53
C HIS A 61 -9.21 14.39 4.22
N ARG A 62 -8.62 14.74 3.07
CA ARG A 62 -9.22 14.61 1.72
C ARG A 62 -8.74 13.37 0.96
N LEU A 63 -7.75 12.64 1.48
CA LEU A 63 -7.26 11.41 0.85
C LEU A 63 -8.34 10.33 0.62
N PRO A 64 -9.37 10.16 1.48
CA PRO A 64 -10.44 9.23 1.18
C PRO A 64 -11.21 9.56 -0.11
N GLU A 65 -11.40 10.85 -0.40
CA GLU A 65 -12.08 11.30 -1.63
C GLU A 65 -11.17 11.15 -2.85
N LEU A 66 -9.89 11.46 -2.70
CA LEU A 66 -8.88 11.20 -3.72
C LEU A 66 -8.78 9.70 -4.04
N HIS A 67 -8.85 8.83 -3.02
CA HIS A 67 -8.84 7.39 -3.19
C HIS A 67 -9.96 6.91 -4.10
N GLU A 68 -11.20 7.37 -3.89
CA GLU A 68 -12.32 6.99 -4.75
C GLU A 68 -12.11 7.45 -6.20
N ALA A 69 -11.55 8.64 -6.42
CA ALA A 69 -11.22 9.14 -7.76
C ALA A 69 -10.08 8.38 -8.43
N MET A 70 -9.11 7.90 -7.66
CA MET A 70 -7.91 7.19 -8.15
C MET A 70 -8.11 5.68 -8.31
N LYS A 71 -9.11 5.09 -7.63
CA LYS A 71 -9.36 3.65 -7.57
C LYS A 71 -9.31 2.93 -8.92
N PRO A 72 -9.85 3.46 -10.04
CA PRO A 72 -9.77 2.80 -11.35
C PRO A 72 -8.36 2.72 -11.96
N TYR A 73 -7.40 3.52 -11.47
CA TYR A 73 -6.05 3.64 -12.01
C TYR A 73 -4.99 2.97 -11.13
N CYS A 74 -5.36 2.55 -9.93
CA CYS A 74 -4.48 1.97 -8.92
C CYS A 74 -4.65 0.45 -8.84
N PRO A 75 -3.62 -0.29 -8.40
CA PRO A 75 -3.80 -1.67 -8.02
C PRO A 75 -4.81 -1.79 -6.87
N PRO A 76 -5.48 -2.95 -6.70
CA PRO A 76 -6.41 -3.16 -5.61
C PRO A 76 -5.79 -2.85 -4.23
N PRO A 77 -6.51 -2.12 -3.36
CA PRO A 77 -6.06 -1.87 -1.99
C PRO A 77 -6.14 -3.16 -1.17
N TYR A 78 -5.29 -3.26 -0.14
CA TYR A 78 -5.36 -4.39 0.79
C TYR A 78 -6.57 -4.23 1.71
N ALA A 79 -7.36 -5.30 1.87
CA ALA A 79 -8.58 -5.27 2.67
C ALA A 79 -8.35 -4.99 4.17
N SER A 80 -7.13 -5.22 4.67
CA SER A 80 -6.74 -4.95 6.06
C SER A 80 -5.23 -4.94 6.24
N ILE A 81 -4.76 -4.45 7.40
CA ILE A 81 -3.37 -4.59 7.86
C ILE A 81 -2.94 -6.07 7.80
N LEU A 82 -3.78 -7.00 8.28
CA LEU A 82 -3.48 -8.42 8.24
C LEU A 82 -3.28 -8.94 6.82
N ALA A 83 -4.10 -8.49 5.86
CA ALA A 83 -3.95 -8.85 4.45
C ALA A 83 -2.62 -8.35 3.87
N ALA A 84 -2.20 -7.13 4.22
CA ALA A 84 -0.88 -6.62 3.83
C ALA A 84 0.26 -7.46 4.44
N TYR A 85 0.19 -7.76 5.74
CA TYR A 85 1.23 -8.55 6.42
C TYR A 85 1.33 -10.01 5.92
N ARG A 86 0.22 -10.61 5.46
CA ARG A 86 0.22 -11.93 4.82
C ARG A 86 1.07 -11.98 3.54
N GLU A 87 1.26 -10.85 2.87
CA GLU A 87 2.16 -10.73 1.72
C GLU A 87 3.56 -10.26 2.14
N ILE A 88 3.64 -9.26 3.03
CA ILE A 88 4.90 -8.65 3.46
C ILE A 88 5.81 -9.66 4.16
N VAL A 89 5.30 -10.45 5.11
CA VAL A 89 6.16 -11.36 5.90
C VAL A 89 6.84 -12.41 5.01
N PRO A 90 6.13 -13.17 4.15
CA PRO A 90 6.78 -14.07 3.21
C PRO A 90 7.72 -13.35 2.23
N ALA A 91 7.36 -12.16 1.76
CA ALA A 91 8.18 -11.38 0.83
C ALA A 91 9.53 -10.99 1.46
N LEU A 92 9.52 -10.44 2.67
CA LEU A 92 10.75 -10.06 3.38
C LEU A 92 11.61 -11.30 3.69
N LEU A 93 11.00 -12.41 4.13
CA LEU A 93 11.72 -13.67 4.36
C LEU A 93 12.37 -14.21 3.09
N ARG A 94 11.74 -14.01 1.93
CA ARG A 94 12.32 -14.37 0.63
C ARG A 94 13.45 -13.41 0.25
N GLN A 95 13.30 -12.10 0.46
CA GLN A 95 14.34 -11.11 0.18
C GLN A 95 15.64 -11.36 0.95
N VAL A 96 15.56 -11.93 2.16
CA VAL A 96 16.75 -12.36 2.92
C VAL A 96 17.59 -13.39 2.15
N ARG A 97 16.96 -14.25 1.35
CA ARG A 97 17.62 -15.31 0.57
C ARG A 97 17.86 -14.90 -0.89
N GLU A 98 16.98 -14.08 -1.43
CA GLU A 98 16.95 -13.60 -2.81
C GLU A 98 16.82 -12.07 -2.80
N PRO A 99 17.92 -11.30 -2.65
CA PRO A 99 17.85 -9.84 -2.49
C PRO A 99 17.15 -9.10 -3.63
N GLY A 100 17.14 -9.67 -4.84
CA GLY A 100 16.42 -9.11 -5.99
C GLY A 100 14.93 -9.43 -6.04
N PHE A 101 14.39 -10.18 -5.07
CA PHE A 101 12.96 -10.49 -5.04
C PHE A 101 12.15 -9.22 -4.76
N ILE A 102 11.12 -8.99 -5.58
CA ILE A 102 10.15 -7.91 -5.40
C ILE A 102 8.74 -8.47 -5.57
N VAL A 103 7.81 -7.97 -4.77
CA VAL A 103 6.38 -8.22 -4.99
C VAL A 103 5.94 -7.39 -6.20
N ARG A 104 5.43 -8.07 -7.23
CA ARG A 104 4.89 -7.40 -8.41
C ARG A 104 3.44 -6.98 -8.17
N ARG A 105 3.18 -5.68 -8.26
CA ARG A 105 1.82 -5.12 -8.28
C ARG A 105 1.28 -5.18 -9.71
N LEU A 106 0.01 -5.54 -9.85
CA LEU A 106 -0.69 -5.51 -11.13
C LEU A 106 -1.49 -4.21 -11.24
N LEU A 107 -1.25 -3.47 -12.31
CA LEU A 107 -2.05 -2.30 -12.65
C LEU A 107 -3.29 -2.72 -13.43
N PRO A 108 -4.40 -1.97 -13.36
CA PRO A 108 -5.61 -2.24 -14.14
C PRO A 108 -5.36 -2.35 -15.66
N THR A 109 -4.31 -1.72 -16.16
CA THR A 109 -3.89 -1.77 -17.57
C THR A 109 -3.06 -3.01 -17.93
N ASP A 110 -2.65 -3.82 -16.96
CA ASP A 110 -1.82 -4.99 -17.23
C ASP A 110 -2.64 -6.10 -17.93
N PRO A 111 -2.09 -6.77 -18.96
CA PRO A 111 -2.81 -7.82 -19.70
C PRO A 111 -3.35 -8.96 -18.82
N VAL A 112 -2.69 -9.23 -17.69
CA VAL A 112 -3.06 -10.27 -16.73
C VAL A 112 -4.16 -9.81 -15.75
N ALA A 113 -4.28 -8.51 -15.50
CA ALA A 113 -5.33 -7.92 -14.65
C ALA A 113 -6.65 -7.71 -15.40
N ALA A 114 -6.62 -7.67 -16.74
CA ALA A 114 -7.78 -7.48 -17.61
C ALA A 114 -8.65 -8.73 -17.80
N ALA A 115 -8.26 -9.89 -17.25
CA ALA A 115 -9.11 -11.07 -17.25
C ALA A 115 -10.25 -10.88 -16.22
N PRO A 116 -11.53 -11.04 -16.60
CA PRO A 116 -12.62 -10.91 -15.64
C PRO A 116 -12.43 -11.94 -14.53
N ALA A 117 -12.60 -11.51 -13.28
CA ALA A 117 -12.69 -12.43 -12.15
C ALA A 117 -13.80 -13.43 -12.48
N ALA A 118 -13.44 -14.72 -12.62
CA ALA A 118 -14.39 -15.76 -12.92
C ALA A 118 -15.53 -15.73 -11.88
N GLU A 119 -16.75 -15.72 -12.40
CA GLU A 119 -18.04 -15.67 -11.70
C GLU A 119 -18.25 -16.87 -10.75
#